data_AF-A0A6I9Y7P1-F1
#
_entry.id   AF-A0A6I9Y7P1-F1
#
_cell.length_a   1.000
_cell.length_b   1.000
_cell.length_c   1.000
_cell.angle_alpha   90.00
_cell.angle_beta   90.00
_cell.angle_gamma   90.00
#
_symmetry.space_group_name_H-M   'P 1'
#
loop_
_entity.id
_entity.type
_entity.pdbx_description
1 polymer ?
#
loop_
_entity_poly.entity_id
_entity_poly.type
_entity_poly.pdbx_seq_one_letter_code
_entity_poly.pdbx_strand_id
1 'polypeptide(L)'
;MMDQFEKFTKMSEDGSWQHLTSYENGLAASFFFRRFFFFSPPPFVVRSKSGYTPRKHQDACLFVRNVATEGRGFEFAMFYNDSERRMMVLLQPGSYLEGMIGFVHGGAVAAILDHTFASCGICAFGIVLTANLSVNYKSLIPLGSVVLVETKVEKVEEKKIFLSGCVQSA
;
A
#
# COMPACT_ATOMS: atom_id res chain seq x y z
N MET A 1 -7.58 -3.99 -16.07
CA MET A 1 -7.57 -3.15 -14.84
C MET A 1 -8.96 -2.67 -14.50
N MET A 2 -9.66 -2.03 -15.45
CA MET A 2 -11.00 -1.48 -15.23
C MET A 2 -12.04 -2.54 -14.81
N ASP A 3 -12.10 -3.70 -15.46
CA ASP A 3 -13.05 -4.76 -15.07
C ASP A 3 -12.90 -5.20 -13.61
N GLN A 4 -11.66 -5.33 -13.16
CA GLN A 4 -11.35 -5.69 -11.78
C GLN A 4 -11.65 -4.53 -10.83
N PHE A 5 -11.39 -3.29 -11.26
CA PHE A 5 -11.74 -2.10 -10.49
C PHE A 5 -13.25 -1.97 -10.29
N GLU A 6 -14.05 -2.19 -11.33
CA GLU A 6 -15.52 -2.22 -11.26
C GLU A 6 -16.01 -3.33 -10.33
N LYS A 7 -15.42 -4.52 -10.42
CA LYS A 7 -15.72 -5.64 -9.52
C LYS A 7 -15.47 -5.28 -8.05
N PHE A 8 -14.30 -4.73 -7.71
CA PHE A 8 -14.00 -4.32 -6.33
C PHE A 8 -14.85 -3.13 -5.88
N THR A 9 -15.16 -2.20 -6.79
CA THR A 9 -16.08 -1.09 -6.49
C THR A 9 -17.48 -1.61 -6.15
N LYS A 10 -17.96 -2.62 -6.87
CA LYS A 10 -19.23 -3.28 -6.56
C LYS A 10 -19.19 -4.00 -5.21
N MET A 11 -18.09 -4.67 -4.88
CA MET A 11 -17.87 -5.27 -3.56
C MET A 11 -17.82 -4.23 -2.41
N SER A 12 -17.59 -2.96 -2.73
CA SER A 12 -17.64 -1.85 -1.76
C SER A 12 -19.05 -1.30 -1.52
N GLU A 13 -20.06 -1.70 -2.30
CA GLU A 13 -21.43 -1.18 -2.18
C GLU A 13 -22.10 -1.55 -0.84
N ASP A 14 -21.78 -2.72 -0.29
CA ASP A 14 -22.28 -3.19 1.00
C ASP A 14 -21.52 -2.58 2.22
N GLY A 15 -20.49 -1.77 1.95
CA GLY A 15 -19.65 -1.13 2.97
C GLY A 15 -18.59 -2.04 3.59
N SER A 16 -18.51 -3.32 3.20
CA SER A 16 -17.50 -4.26 3.72
C SER A 16 -16.09 -3.94 3.21
N TRP A 17 -15.99 -3.39 1.99
CA TRP A 17 -14.75 -2.92 1.39
C TRP A 17 -14.75 -1.41 1.23
N GLN A 18 -13.63 -0.78 1.55
CA GLN A 18 -13.42 0.66 1.41
C GLN A 18 -12.35 0.93 0.36
N HIS A 19 -12.71 1.62 -0.72
CA HIS A 19 -11.74 2.12 -1.68
C HIS A 19 -10.90 3.23 -1.05
N LEU A 20 -9.58 3.03 -1.01
CA LEU A 20 -8.63 4.00 -0.49
C LEU A 20 -8.21 4.92 -1.63
N THR A 21 -8.55 6.20 -1.54
CA THR A 21 -8.08 7.20 -2.50
C THR A 21 -6.56 7.30 -2.37
N SER A 22 -5.82 6.87 -3.40
CA SER A 22 -4.37 7.04 -3.41
C SER A 22 -4.05 8.48 -3.84
N TYR A 23 -3.45 9.26 -2.96
CA TYR A 23 -3.03 10.62 -3.27
C TYR A 23 -1.55 10.66 -3.67
N GLU A 24 -1.18 11.59 -4.55
CA GLU A 24 0.21 11.83 -4.98
C GLU A 24 1.14 12.28 -3.83
N ASN A 25 0.57 12.72 -2.71
CA ASN A 25 1.29 13.38 -1.63
C ASN A 25 1.00 12.76 -0.26
N GLY A 26 2.05 12.45 0.52
CA GLY A 26 1.95 12.00 1.92
C GLY A 26 1.25 12.99 2.88
N LEU A 27 0.98 14.23 2.44
CA LEU A 27 0.15 15.19 3.18
C LEU A 27 -1.35 14.86 3.11
N ALA A 28 -1.82 14.10 2.12
CA ALA A 28 -3.20 13.60 2.09
C ALA A 28 -3.35 12.24 2.78
N ALA A 29 -2.23 11.52 2.99
CA ALA A 29 -2.19 10.49 4.03
C ALA A 29 -2.53 11.09 5.40
N SER A 30 -2.31 12.39 5.64
CA SER A 30 -2.78 13.07 6.86
C SER A 30 -4.32 13.17 6.96
N PHE A 31 -5.05 13.17 5.83
CA PHE A 31 -6.52 13.14 5.81
C PHE A 31 -7.05 11.72 6.05
N PHE A 32 -6.36 10.70 5.53
CA PHE A 32 -6.59 9.30 5.89
C PHE A 32 -6.29 9.06 7.39
N PHE A 33 -5.17 9.59 7.88
CA PHE A 33 -4.85 9.68 9.31
C PHE A 33 -5.92 10.43 10.10
N ARG A 34 -6.43 11.57 9.61
CA ARG A 34 -7.46 12.35 10.31
C ARG A 34 -8.76 11.55 10.49
N ARG A 35 -9.18 10.79 9.48
CA ARG A 35 -10.43 10.01 9.51
C ARG A 35 -10.42 8.94 10.62
N PHE A 36 -9.26 8.36 10.92
CA PHE A 36 -9.10 7.37 12.01
C PHE A 36 -8.76 7.98 13.38
N PHE A 37 -8.28 9.23 13.45
CA PHE A 37 -7.87 9.89 14.70
C PHE A 37 -8.93 10.82 15.33
N PHE A 38 -10.05 11.14 14.68
CA PHE A 38 -11.03 12.10 15.25
C PHE A 38 -11.88 11.57 16.41
N PHE A 39 -11.85 10.28 16.72
CA PHE A 39 -12.57 9.71 17.87
C PHE A 39 -11.74 9.54 19.15
N SER A 40 -10.48 10.00 19.20
CA SER A 40 -9.76 10.09 20.48
C SER A 40 -8.78 11.26 20.52
N PRO A 41 -8.76 12.06 21.61
CA PRO A 41 -7.79 13.14 21.78
C PRO A 41 -6.37 12.54 21.81
N PRO A 42 -5.32 13.26 21.36
CA PRO A 42 -4.01 12.67 21.18
C PRO A 42 -3.27 12.52 22.52
N PRO A 43 -2.70 11.36 22.86
CA PRO A 43 -1.54 11.33 23.75
C PRO A 43 -0.23 11.08 22.98
N PHE A 44 -0.28 10.75 21.68
CA PHE A 44 0.92 10.37 20.94
C PHE A 44 1.57 11.55 20.20
N VAL A 45 2.25 12.39 20.98
CA VAL A 45 3.43 13.09 20.48
C VAL A 45 4.46 12.00 20.16
N VAL A 46 4.77 11.78 18.88
CA VAL A 46 5.94 11.00 18.47
C VAL A 46 7.18 11.77 18.93
N ARG A 47 7.58 11.56 20.17
CA ARG A 47 8.83 12.10 20.71
C ARG A 47 9.94 11.22 20.15
N SER A 48 10.51 11.64 19.02
CA SER A 48 11.75 11.06 18.50
C SER A 48 12.76 11.04 19.65
N LYS A 49 13.23 9.85 20.04
CA LYS A 49 14.29 9.70 21.04
C LYS A 49 15.58 10.42 20.61
N SER A 50 15.70 10.85 19.35
CA SER A 50 16.88 11.55 18.82
C SER A 50 16.71 13.07 18.66
N GLY A 51 15.61 13.68 19.15
CA GLY A 51 15.36 15.11 18.94
C GLY A 51 15.11 15.50 17.46
N TYR A 52 15.03 14.53 16.56
CA TYR A 52 14.75 14.75 15.15
C TYR A 52 13.26 15.07 14.96
N THR A 53 12.99 16.29 14.47
CA THR A 53 11.66 16.69 13.99
C THR A 53 11.62 16.45 12.47
N PRO A 54 10.89 15.45 11.98
CA PRO A 54 10.83 15.19 10.55
C PRO A 54 10.19 16.38 9.83
N ARG A 55 10.94 17.04 8.93
CA ARG A 55 10.41 17.97 7.94
C ARG A 55 10.31 17.25 6.61
N LYS A 56 9.12 17.23 6.01
CA LYS A 56 8.95 16.77 4.63
C LYS A 56 9.77 17.68 3.72
N HIS A 57 10.63 17.11 2.88
CA HIS A 57 11.28 17.86 1.81
C HIS A 57 10.21 18.37 0.83
N GLN A 58 10.36 19.60 0.33
CA GLN A 58 9.32 20.25 -0.49
C GLN A 58 9.01 19.43 -1.75
N ASP A 59 10.06 18.86 -2.36
CA ASP A 59 9.97 18.05 -3.58
C ASP A 59 9.74 16.55 -3.33
N ALA A 60 9.52 16.12 -2.08
CA ALA A 60 9.33 14.70 -1.77
C ALA A 60 7.93 14.21 -2.15
N CYS A 61 7.89 13.09 -2.89
CA CYS A 61 6.71 12.29 -3.19
C CYS A 61 6.81 10.89 -2.56
N LEU A 62 5.71 10.14 -2.59
CA LEU A 62 5.75 8.72 -2.21
C LEU A 62 6.50 7.94 -3.28
N PHE A 63 7.34 6.98 -2.87
CA PHE A 63 8.16 6.20 -3.81
C PHE A 63 7.32 5.51 -4.90
N VAL A 64 6.18 4.90 -4.54
CA VAL A 64 5.28 4.24 -5.50
C VAL A 64 4.44 5.23 -6.34
N ARG A 65 4.64 6.55 -6.19
CA ARG A 65 4.00 7.61 -6.97
C ARG A 65 5.02 8.61 -7.53
N ASN A 66 6.29 8.21 -7.62
CA ASN A 66 7.38 9.09 -8.06
C ASN A 66 7.46 9.27 -9.59
N VAL A 67 6.71 8.48 -10.35
CA VAL A 67 6.58 8.62 -11.81
C VAL A 67 5.29 9.35 -12.11
N ALA A 68 5.41 10.61 -12.53
CA ALA A 68 4.26 11.46 -12.85
C ALA A 68 3.59 11.10 -14.20
N THR A 69 4.32 10.45 -15.11
CA THR A 69 3.77 10.05 -16.40
C THR A 69 2.88 8.82 -16.24
N GLU A 70 1.59 8.97 -16.51
CA GLU A 70 0.58 7.90 -16.45
C GLU A 70 1.02 6.64 -17.21
N GLY A 71 0.78 5.48 -16.59
CA GLY A 71 1.07 4.17 -17.18
C GLY A 71 2.55 3.82 -17.26
N ARG A 72 3.45 4.70 -16.79
CA ARG A 72 4.91 4.43 -16.80
C ARG A 72 5.41 3.84 -15.48
N GLY A 73 4.82 4.23 -14.35
CA GLY A 73 5.22 3.78 -13.01
C GLY A 73 4.30 2.71 -12.42
N PHE A 74 4.04 2.82 -11.12
CA PHE A 74 3.07 1.98 -10.43
C PHE A 74 1.66 2.56 -10.62
N GLU A 75 0.83 1.90 -11.44
CA GLU A 75 -0.60 2.23 -11.51
C GLU A 75 -1.35 1.26 -10.61
N PHE A 76 -2.01 1.79 -9.58
CA PHE A 76 -2.74 0.93 -8.65
C PHE A 76 -3.92 1.59 -7.96
N ALA A 77 -4.88 0.77 -7.53
CA ALA A 77 -6.01 1.12 -6.67
C ALA A 77 -6.05 0.16 -5.48
N MET A 78 -6.40 0.66 -4.29
CA MET A 78 -6.35 -0.11 -3.04
C MET A 78 -7.74 -0.19 -2.38
N PHE A 79 -8.08 -1.35 -1.85
CA PHE A 79 -9.33 -1.61 -1.17
C PHE A 79 -9.04 -2.26 0.17
N TYR A 80 -9.66 -1.77 1.24
CA TYR A 80 -9.47 -2.28 2.60
C TYR A 80 -10.75 -2.85 3.17
N ASN A 81 -10.66 -4.01 3.79
CA ASN A 81 -11.71 -4.60 4.61
C ASN A 81 -11.28 -4.59 6.07
N ASP A 82 -11.96 -3.77 6.89
CA ASP A 82 -11.65 -3.58 8.30
C ASP A 82 -11.94 -4.83 9.14
N SER A 83 -13.07 -5.49 8.87
CA SER A 83 -13.50 -6.70 9.59
C SER A 83 -12.53 -7.87 9.38
N GLU A 84 -11.99 -8.01 8.17
CA GLU A 84 -11.03 -9.05 7.82
C GLU A 84 -9.57 -8.63 8.06
N ARG A 85 -9.33 -7.34 8.35
CA ARG A 85 -8.00 -6.70 8.36
C ARG A 85 -7.18 -7.09 7.14
N ARG A 86 -7.81 -6.94 5.98
CA ARG A 86 -7.33 -7.40 4.69
C ARG A 86 -7.30 -6.27 3.69
N MET A 87 -6.32 -6.27 2.82
CA MET A 87 -6.13 -5.28 1.78
C MET A 87 -5.96 -5.96 0.42
N MET A 88 -6.66 -5.43 -0.57
CA MET A 88 -6.55 -5.84 -1.96
C MET A 88 -6.07 -4.64 -2.77
N VAL A 89 -5.04 -4.85 -3.59
CA VAL A 89 -4.50 -3.84 -4.48
C VAL A 89 -4.53 -4.36 -5.90
N LEU A 90 -5.17 -3.61 -6.78
CA LEU A 90 -5.09 -3.79 -8.22
C LEU A 90 -3.85 -3.07 -8.70
N LEU A 91 -2.89 -3.78 -9.28
CA LEU A 91 -1.65 -3.21 -9.79
C LEU A 91 -1.53 -3.48 -11.29
N GLN A 92 -1.23 -2.43 -12.04
CA GLN A 92 -0.76 -2.50 -13.42
C GLN A 92 0.63 -1.85 -13.48
N PRO A 93 1.71 -2.65 -13.57
CA PRO A 93 3.07 -2.13 -13.56
C PRO A 93 3.44 -1.59 -14.94
N GLY A 94 3.84 -0.32 -14.98
CA GLY A 94 4.22 0.40 -16.19
C GLY A 94 5.64 0.10 -16.67
N SER A 95 5.97 0.64 -17.85
CA SER A 95 7.22 0.32 -18.56
C SER A 95 8.50 0.71 -17.83
N TYR A 96 8.47 1.70 -16.92
CA TYR A 96 9.67 2.11 -16.15
C TYR A 96 9.98 1.19 -14.97
N LEU A 97 9.14 0.18 -14.74
CA LEU A 97 9.36 -0.83 -13.71
C LEU A 97 10.05 -2.09 -14.26
N GLU A 98 10.58 -2.04 -15.49
CA GLU A 98 11.30 -3.16 -16.11
C GLU A 98 12.55 -3.56 -15.32
N GLY A 99 12.78 -4.86 -15.20
CA GLY A 99 14.04 -5.41 -14.70
C GLY A 99 14.69 -6.32 -15.73
N MET A 100 14.07 -7.47 -15.99
CA MET A 100 14.40 -8.31 -17.14
C MET A 100 13.54 -7.87 -18.33
N ILE A 101 14.04 -8.04 -19.55
CA ILE A 101 13.34 -7.65 -20.78
C ILE A 101 11.90 -8.17 -20.77
N GLY A 102 10.92 -7.26 -20.78
CA GLY A 102 9.49 -7.54 -20.78
C GLY A 102 8.85 -7.83 -19.40
N PHE A 103 9.62 -7.85 -18.32
CA PHE A 103 9.17 -8.24 -16.99
C PHE A 103 9.49 -7.21 -15.90
N VAL A 104 8.61 -7.13 -14.91
CA VAL A 104 8.74 -6.23 -13.77
C VAL A 104 9.96 -6.58 -12.93
N HIS A 105 10.73 -5.57 -12.53
CA HIS A 105 11.87 -5.68 -11.65
C HIS A 105 11.45 -6.23 -10.28
N GLY A 106 12.18 -7.23 -9.75
CA GLY A 106 11.86 -7.82 -8.44
C GLY A 106 11.79 -6.78 -7.31
N GLY A 107 12.70 -5.81 -7.32
CA GLY A 107 12.65 -4.68 -6.38
C GLY A 107 11.40 -3.80 -6.48
N ALA A 108 10.79 -3.68 -7.67
CA ALA A 108 9.51 -2.97 -7.81
C ALA A 108 8.36 -3.79 -7.20
N VAL A 109 8.37 -5.11 -7.38
CA VAL A 109 7.43 -6.02 -6.71
C VAL A 109 7.58 -5.97 -5.18
N ALA A 110 8.80 -5.96 -4.67
CA ALA A 110 9.05 -5.78 -3.24
C ALA A 110 8.54 -4.43 -2.71
N ALA A 111 8.73 -3.35 -3.48
CA ALA A 111 8.30 -2.02 -3.08
C ALA A 111 6.77 -1.89 -2.99
N ILE A 112 6.02 -2.44 -3.94
CA ILE A 112 4.56 -2.41 -3.87
C ILE A 112 4.03 -3.34 -2.77
N LEU A 113 4.68 -4.48 -2.51
CA LEU A 113 4.36 -5.33 -1.36
C LEU A 113 4.59 -4.59 -0.04
N ASP A 114 5.74 -3.95 0.14
CA ASP A 114 6.06 -3.16 1.34
C ASP A 114 5.03 -2.05 1.55
N HIS A 115 4.71 -1.27 0.50
CA HIS A 115 3.70 -0.24 0.55
C HIS A 115 2.31 -0.78 0.95
N THR A 116 1.94 -1.94 0.42
CA THR A 116 0.64 -2.58 0.71
C THR A 116 0.59 -3.15 2.14
N PHE A 117 1.68 -3.75 2.62
CA PHE A 117 1.79 -4.21 4.01
C PHE A 117 1.74 -3.04 4.99
N ALA A 118 2.51 -1.99 4.74
CA ALA A 118 2.50 -0.78 5.55
C ALA A 118 1.10 -0.16 5.57
N SER A 119 0.44 -0.03 4.42
CA SER A 119 -0.91 0.51 4.33
C SER A 119 -1.94 -0.32 5.10
N CYS A 120 -1.89 -1.65 5.00
CA CYS A 120 -2.77 -2.54 5.77
C CYS A 120 -2.55 -2.42 7.28
N GLY A 121 -1.28 -2.40 7.72
CA GLY A 121 -0.94 -2.15 9.11
C GLY A 121 -1.37 -0.76 9.60
N ILE A 122 -1.25 0.26 8.75
CA ILE A 122 -1.68 1.63 9.06
C ILE A 122 -3.19 1.72 9.25
N CYS A 123 -3.96 1.12 8.34
CA CYS A 123 -5.42 1.08 8.45
C CYS A 123 -5.87 0.36 9.73
N ALA A 124 -5.22 -0.76 10.06
CA ALA A 124 -5.63 -1.59 11.19
C ALA A 124 -5.17 -1.07 12.58
N PHE A 125 -4.02 -0.41 12.65
CA PHE A 125 -3.34 -0.13 13.94
C PHE A 125 -2.68 1.25 14.06
N GLY A 126 -2.73 2.10 13.03
CA GLY A 126 -2.09 3.42 13.05
C GLY A 126 -0.62 3.39 12.64
N ILE A 127 0.25 4.22 13.25
CA ILE A 127 1.64 4.36 12.77
C ILE A 127 2.42 3.05 12.96
N VAL A 128 2.88 2.46 11.85
CA VAL A 128 3.73 1.27 11.84
C VAL A 128 4.95 1.50 10.94
N LEU A 129 5.99 0.70 11.16
CA LEU A 129 7.20 0.68 10.33
C LEU A 129 7.57 -0.77 10.01
N THR A 130 8.02 -1.00 8.77
CA THR A 130 8.50 -2.32 8.35
C THR A 130 9.77 -2.68 9.10
N ALA A 131 9.71 -3.73 9.92
CA ALA A 131 10.88 -4.28 10.63
C ALA A 131 11.55 -5.42 9.86
N ASN A 132 10.76 -6.23 9.13
CA ASN A 132 11.22 -7.32 8.30
C ASN A 132 10.30 -7.46 7.09
N LEU A 133 10.88 -7.72 5.92
CA LEU A 133 10.17 -8.07 4.70
C LEU A 133 10.86 -9.29 4.09
N SER A 134 10.12 -10.38 3.93
CA SER A 134 10.59 -11.61 3.29
C SER A 134 9.72 -11.89 2.07
N VAL A 135 10.35 -12.01 0.89
CA VAL A 135 9.65 -12.16 -0.40
C VAL A 135 10.19 -13.38 -1.13
N ASN A 136 9.27 -14.27 -1.53
CA ASN A 136 9.56 -15.43 -2.37
C ASN A 136 9.00 -15.21 -3.78
N TYR A 137 9.89 -15.02 -4.76
CA TYR A 137 9.51 -14.81 -6.16
C TYR A 137 9.24 -16.14 -6.85
N LYS A 138 7.97 -16.40 -7.20
CA LYS A 138 7.53 -17.69 -7.76
C LYS A 138 7.33 -17.66 -9.28
N SER A 139 7.04 -16.50 -9.86
CA SER A 139 6.78 -16.34 -11.30
C SER A 139 7.11 -14.91 -11.73
N LEU A 140 7.46 -14.74 -13.00
CA LEU A 140 7.68 -13.43 -13.59
C LEU A 140 6.34 -12.71 -13.81
N ILE A 141 6.36 -11.38 -13.70
CA ILE A 141 5.18 -10.53 -13.96
C ILE A 141 5.46 -9.76 -15.26
N PRO A 142 4.69 -9.98 -16.34
CA PRO A 142 4.83 -9.20 -17.56
C PRO A 142 4.48 -7.73 -17.34
N LEU A 143 5.22 -6.81 -17.97
CA LEU A 143 4.89 -5.39 -17.95
C LEU A 143 3.49 -5.13 -18.56
N GLY A 144 2.75 -4.19 -17.99
CA GLY A 144 1.39 -3.85 -18.42
C GLY A 144 0.31 -4.88 -18.09
N SER A 145 0.67 -6.06 -17.56
CA SER A 145 -0.29 -7.03 -17.04
C SER A 145 -1.01 -6.49 -15.80
N VAL A 146 -2.14 -7.11 -15.42
CA VAL A 146 -2.88 -6.73 -14.21
C VAL A 146 -2.71 -7.83 -13.19
N VAL A 147 -2.23 -7.46 -12.01
CA VAL A 147 -2.05 -8.37 -10.89
C VAL A 147 -2.79 -7.88 -9.66
N LEU A 148 -3.21 -8.82 -8.83
CA LEU A 148 -3.78 -8.60 -7.51
C LEU A 148 -2.68 -8.78 -6.47
N VAL A 149 -2.50 -7.77 -5.63
CA VAL A 149 -1.70 -7.87 -4.41
C VAL A 149 -2.64 -7.95 -3.23
N GLU A 150 -2.63 -9.09 -2.57
CA GLU A 150 -3.39 -9.33 -1.35
C GLU A 150 -2.46 -9.24 -0.15
N THR A 151 -2.89 -8.54 0.91
CA THR A 151 -2.25 -8.61 2.22
C THR A 151 -3.28 -8.74 3.34
N LYS A 152 -2.92 -9.43 4.42
CA LYS A 152 -3.77 -9.66 5.57
C LYS A 152 -2.96 -9.65 6.86
N VAL A 153 -3.57 -9.15 7.95
CA VAL A 153 -3.01 -9.28 9.30
C VAL A 153 -3.24 -10.72 9.80
N GLU A 154 -2.16 -11.41 10.14
CA GLU A 154 -2.21 -12.78 10.67
C GLU A 154 -2.31 -12.79 12.20
N LYS A 155 -1.44 -12.01 12.86
CA LYS A 155 -1.39 -11.92 14.32
C LYS A 155 -0.74 -10.63 14.78
N VAL A 156 -0.98 -10.29 16.04
CA VAL A 156 -0.39 -9.14 16.72
C VAL A 156 0.22 -9.63 18.04
N GLU A 157 1.48 -9.29 18.26
CA GLU A 157 2.20 -9.58 19.50
C GLU A 157 2.76 -8.26 20.03
N GLU A 158 2.08 -7.68 21.02
CA GLU A 158 2.40 -6.37 21.59
C GLU A 158 2.52 -5.27 20.52
N LYS A 159 3.76 -4.93 20.14
CA LYS A 159 4.11 -3.89 19.16
C LYS A 159 4.47 -4.45 17.78
N LYS A 160 4.43 -5.78 17.61
CA LYS A 160 4.75 -6.47 16.36
C LYS A 160 3.46 -6.91 15.68
N ILE A 161 3.29 -6.47 14.44
CA ILE A 161 2.16 -6.87 13.60
C ILE A 161 2.74 -7.77 12.52
N PHE A 162 2.24 -9.00 12.44
CA PHE A 162 2.65 -9.97 11.43
C PHE A 162 1.61 -9.97 10.33
N LEU A 163 2.06 -9.67 9.11
CA LEU A 163 1.21 -9.70 7.92
C LEU A 163 1.73 -10.76 6.95
N SER A 164 0.80 -11.35 6.20
CA SER A 164 1.10 -12.23 5.08
C SER A 164 0.39 -11.73 3.82
N GLY A 165 0.88 -12.12 2.66
CA GLY A 165 0.35 -11.64 1.40
C GLY A 165 0.93 -12.33 0.19
N CYS A 166 0.32 -12.10 -0.95
CA CYS A 166 0.76 -12.67 -2.22
C CYS A 166 0.43 -11.76 -3.39
N VAL A 167 1.13 -11.98 -4.51
CA VAL A 167 0.84 -11.36 -5.80
C VAL A 167 0.36 -12.46 -6.74
N GLN A 168 -0.77 -12.24 -7.39
CA GLN A 168 -1.40 -13.21 -8.30
C GLN A 168 -1.92 -12.51 -9.55
N SER A 169 -2.09 -13.24 -10.64
CA SER A 169 -2.78 -12.70 -11.82
C SER A 169 -4.23 -12.36 -11.45
N ALA A 170 -4.73 -11.24 -11.99
CA ALA A 170 -6.11 -10.80 -11.75
C ALA A 170 -7.14 -11.59 -12.56
#